data_AF-A0A561CRC2-F1
#
_entry.id   AF-A0A561CRC2-F1
#
_cell.length_a   1.000
_cell.length_b   1.000
_cell.length_c   1.000
_cell.angle_alpha   90.00
_cell.angle_beta   90.00
_cell.angle_gamma   90.00
#
_symmetry.space_group_name_H-M   'P 1'
#
loop_
_entity.id
_entity.type
_entity.pdbx_description
1 polymer ?
#
loop_
_entity_poly.entity_id
_entity_poly.type
_entity_poly.pdbx_seq_one_letter_code
_entity_poly.pdbx_strand_id
1 'polypeptide(L)'
;MIFFIKPFISNNIEMVVPNQSEQDYIHRKIVEELENGIVNKETKEGFLSIINQMIVRNGIQGIVLGCTELPMIIKNEDLNIHTLNTAEIHIKKIVDIIFTDNTN
;
A
#
# COMPACT_ATOMS: atom_id res chain seq x y z
N MET A 1 -9.52 -11.67 -0.45
CA MET A 1 -9.67 -10.31 0.13
C MET A 1 -9.96 -10.33 1.64
N ILE A 2 -10.93 -11.12 2.12
CA ILE A 2 -11.34 -11.17 3.56
C ILE A 2 -10.15 -11.38 4.51
N PHE A 3 -9.19 -12.23 4.15
CA PHE A 3 -7.98 -12.47 4.94
C PHE A 3 -7.21 -11.18 5.30
N PHE A 4 -6.98 -10.30 4.32
CA PHE A 4 -6.15 -9.11 4.49
C PHE A 4 -6.89 -7.97 5.23
N ILE A 5 -8.21 -7.85 5.02
CA ILE A 5 -9.01 -6.79 5.64
C ILE A 5 -9.42 -7.11 7.09
N LYS A 6 -9.51 -8.39 7.45
CA LYS A 6 -10.02 -8.84 8.76
C LYS A 6 -9.27 -8.23 9.96
N PRO A 7 -7.92 -8.14 9.97
CA PRO A 7 -7.20 -7.51 11.07
C PRO A 7 -7.54 -6.03 11.24
N PHE A 8 -7.74 -5.29 10.15
CA PHE A 8 -8.10 -3.87 10.19
C PHE A 8 -9.50 -3.68 10.76
N ILE A 9 -10.49 -4.44 10.27
CA ILE A 9 -11.87 -4.39 10.76
C ILE A 9 -11.93 -4.74 12.26
N SER A 10 -11.15 -5.74 12.70
CA SER A 10 -11.07 -6.14 14.12
C SER A 10 -10.48 -5.06 15.02
N ASN A 11 -9.80 -4.07 14.44
CA ASN A 11 -9.25 -2.90 15.13
C ASN A 11 -10.06 -1.61 14.85
N ASN A 12 -11.32 -1.74 14.41
CA ASN A 12 -12.21 -0.62 14.06
C ASN A 12 -11.66 0.29 12.94
N ILE A 13 -10.87 -0.28 12.02
CA ILE A 13 -10.39 0.42 10.83
C ILE A 13 -11.25 -0.04 9.63
N GLU A 14 -11.98 0.90 9.04
CA GLU A 14 -12.72 0.66 7.82
C GLU A 14 -11.77 0.54 6.62
N MET A 15 -12.04 -0.44 5.75
CA MET A 15 -11.22 -0.71 4.57
C MET A 15 -12.08 -0.61 3.33
N VAL A 16 -11.59 0.15 2.35
CA VAL A 16 -12.15 0.22 1.00
C VAL A 16 -11.10 -0.20 0.00
N VAL A 17 -11.54 -0.70 -1.16
CA VAL A 17 -10.67 -1.06 -2.28
C VAL A 17 -11.02 -0.21 -3.50
N PRO A 18 -10.08 -0.03 -4.46
CA PRO A 18 -10.40 0.58 -5.75
C PRO A 18 -11.54 -0.19 -6.45
N ASN A 19 -12.23 0.43 -7.39
CA ASN A 19 -13.24 -0.26 -8.20
C ASN A 19 -12.57 -1.27 -9.15
N GLN A 20 -13.36 -2.12 -9.83
CA GLN A 20 -12.82 -3.19 -10.65
C GLN A 20 -11.88 -2.68 -11.77
N SER A 21 -12.28 -1.63 -12.50
CA SER A 21 -11.45 -1.07 -13.57
C SER A 21 -10.12 -0.48 -13.07
N GLU A 22 -10.12 0.10 -11.86
CA GLU A 22 -8.92 0.60 -11.22
C GLU A 22 -8.02 -0.55 -10.77
N GLN A 23 -8.59 -1.62 -10.20
CA GLN A 23 -7.84 -2.83 -9.83
C GLN A 23 -7.20 -3.48 -11.06
N ASP A 24 -7.92 -3.57 -12.17
CA ASP A 24 -7.40 -4.13 -13.42
C ASP A 24 -6.24 -3.30 -13.98
N TYR A 25 -6.35 -1.96 -13.91
CA TYR A 25 -5.27 -1.05 -14.27
C TYR A 25 -4.05 -1.23 -13.35
N ILE A 26 -4.26 -1.22 -12.04
CA ILE A 26 -3.19 -1.39 -11.03
C ILE A 26 -2.48 -2.73 -11.24
N HIS A 27 -3.24 -3.83 -11.37
CA HIS A 27 -2.69 -5.16 -11.57
C HIS A 27 -1.85 -5.24 -12.85
N ARG A 28 -2.38 -4.75 -13.98
CA ARG A 28 -1.65 -4.72 -15.25
C ARG A 28 -0.33 -3.97 -15.13
N LYS A 29 -0.34 -2.79 -14.50
CA LYS A 29 0.86 -1.97 -14.30
C LYS A 29 1.87 -2.62 -13.35
N ILE A 30 1.42 -3.31 -12.31
CA ILE A 30 2.30 -4.08 -11.43
C ILE A 30 3.02 -5.18 -12.22
N VAL A 31 2.28 -6.02 -12.95
CA VAL A 31 2.82 -7.18 -13.67
C VAL A 31 3.69 -6.78 -14.86
N GLU A 32 3.25 -5.81 -15.66
CA GLU A 32 3.98 -5.42 -16.87
C GLU A 32 5.20 -4.55 -16.55
N GLU A 33 5.16 -3.76 -15.48
CA GLU A 33 6.21 -2.77 -15.19
C GLU A 33 6.94 -3.06 -13.88
N LEU A 34 6.25 -3.01 -12.73
CA LEU A 34 6.92 -3.00 -11.43
C LEU A 34 7.62 -4.31 -11.10
N GLU A 35 7.02 -5.46 -11.43
CA GLU A 35 7.66 -6.79 -11.27
C GLU A 35 8.92 -6.93 -12.13
N ASN A 36 9.02 -6.17 -13.23
CA ASN A 36 10.20 -6.09 -14.09
C ASN A 36 11.18 -4.98 -13.66
N GLY A 37 10.94 -4.32 -12.51
CA GLY A 37 11.76 -3.23 -12.00
C GLY A 37 11.60 -1.91 -12.75
N ILE A 38 10.58 -1.77 -13.59
CA ILE A 38 10.34 -0.58 -14.43
C ILE A 38 9.43 0.37 -13.66
N VAL A 39 9.89 1.61 -13.44
CA VAL A 39 9.10 2.66 -12.77
C VAL A 39 8.84 3.81 -13.74
N ASN A 40 7.61 3.86 -14.27
CA ASN A 40 7.20 4.90 -15.22
C ASN A 40 6.46 6.06 -14.54
N LYS A 41 6.75 7.28 -14.99
CA LYS A 41 6.08 8.50 -14.51
C LYS A 41 4.58 8.48 -14.77
N GLU A 42 4.15 8.01 -15.94
CA GLU A 42 2.74 7.90 -16.31
C GLU A 42 2.00 6.93 -15.38
N THR A 43 2.60 5.78 -15.07
CA THR A 43 2.02 4.81 -14.12
C THR A 43 1.91 5.40 -12.72
N LYS A 44 2.92 6.17 -12.30
CA LYS A 44 2.89 6.87 -11.01
C LYS A 44 1.73 7.87 -10.97
N GLU A 45 1.59 8.68 -12.02
CA GLU A 45 0.49 9.64 -12.14
C GLU A 45 -0.88 8.94 -12.16
N GLY A 46 -0.99 7.79 -12.83
CA GLY A 46 -2.18 6.95 -12.81
C GLY A 46 -2.54 6.46 -11.41
N PHE A 47 -1.57 5.93 -10.66
CA PHE A 47 -1.80 5.48 -9.27
C PHE A 47 -2.19 6.65 -8.37
N LEU A 48 -1.48 7.78 -8.44
CA LEU A 48 -1.80 8.98 -7.66
C LEU A 48 -3.20 9.52 -8.00
N SER A 49 -3.61 9.47 -9.26
CA SER A 49 -4.97 9.87 -9.67
C SER A 49 -6.03 8.99 -9.01
N ILE A 50 -5.84 7.67 -9.01
CA ILE A 50 -6.77 6.72 -8.34
C ILE A 50 -6.84 7.01 -6.84
N ILE A 51 -5.68 7.20 -6.19
CA ILE A 51 -5.61 7.48 -4.75
C ILE A 51 -6.32 8.79 -4.43
N ASN A 52 -6.07 9.86 -5.20
CA ASN A 52 -6.73 11.15 -5.01
C ASN A 52 -8.25 11.06 -5.19
N GLN A 53 -8.72 10.28 -6.18
CA GLN A 53 -10.15 10.03 -6.36
C GLN A 53 -10.74 9.25 -5.17
N MET A 54 -10.02 8.27 -4.63
CA MET A 54 -10.43 7.54 -3.43
C MET A 54 -10.48 8.45 -2.19
N ILE A 55 -9.53 9.38 -2.04
CA ILE A 55 -9.55 10.38 -0.96
C ILE A 55 -10.85 11.20 -1.05
N VAL A 56 -11.18 11.70 -2.24
CA VAL A 56 -12.36 12.55 -2.43
C VAL A 56 -13.67 11.77 -2.23
N ARG A 57 -13.79 10.57 -2.79
CA ARG A 57 -15.07 9.84 -2.82
C ARG A 57 -15.29 8.93 -1.62
N ASN A 58 -14.23 8.43 -0.98
CA ASN A 58 -14.30 7.50 0.15
C ASN A 58 -13.78 8.13 1.45
N GLY A 59 -13.13 9.30 1.40
CA GLY A 59 -12.56 9.93 2.59
C GLY A 59 -11.39 9.15 3.20
N ILE A 60 -10.65 8.36 2.40
CA ILE A 60 -9.53 7.56 2.92
C ILE A 60 -8.46 8.47 3.54
N GLN A 61 -7.97 8.08 4.72
CA GLN A 61 -6.97 8.81 5.49
C GLN A 61 -5.60 8.12 5.49
N GLY A 62 -5.54 6.95 4.86
CA GLY A 62 -4.33 6.21 4.65
C GLY A 62 -4.47 5.16 3.55
N ILE A 63 -3.33 4.69 3.06
CA ILE A 63 -3.22 3.65 2.04
C ILE A 63 -2.29 2.55 2.51
N VAL A 64 -2.68 1.30 2.27
CA VAL A 64 -1.84 0.13 2.53
C VAL A 64 -1.06 -0.22 1.27
N LEU A 65 0.27 -0.16 1.33
CA LEU A 65 1.15 -0.69 0.29
C LEU A 65 1.30 -2.19 0.54
N GLY A 66 0.34 -2.95 -0.02
CA GLY A 66 0.18 -4.39 0.22
C GLY A 66 1.03 -5.32 -0.63
N CYS A 67 1.66 -4.79 -1.70
CA CYS A 67 2.64 -5.51 -2.52
C CYS A 67 4.01 -4.88 -2.29
N THR A 68 5.07 -5.68 -2.35
CA THR A 68 6.46 -5.25 -2.12
C THR A 68 6.97 -4.26 -3.16
N GLU A 69 6.30 -4.20 -4.31
CA GLU A 69 6.61 -3.38 -5.47
C GLU A 69 6.01 -1.97 -5.36
N LEU A 70 4.88 -1.80 -4.66
CA LEU A 70 4.20 -0.51 -4.54
C LEU A 70 5.07 0.59 -3.89
N PRO A 71 5.91 0.29 -2.88
CA PRO A 71 6.88 1.25 -2.35
C PRO A 71 7.93 1.73 -3.37
N MET A 72 8.10 1.06 -4.52
CA MET A 72 9.01 1.52 -5.57
C MET A 72 8.46 2.75 -6.29
N ILE A 73 7.13 2.85 -6.44
CA ILE A 73 6.47 3.89 -7.24
C ILE A 73 5.75 4.95 -6.40
N ILE A 74 5.20 4.59 -5.25
CA ILE A 74 4.54 5.52 -4.31
C ILE A 74 5.48 5.81 -3.14
N LYS A 75 5.72 7.10 -2.89
CA LYS A 75 6.47 7.62 -1.75
C LYS A 75 5.56 8.40 -0.81
N ASN A 76 5.94 8.50 0.46
CA ASN A 76 5.20 9.30 1.45
C ASN A 76 5.04 10.76 1.02
N GLU A 77 6.05 11.34 0.37
CA GLU A 77 6.02 12.72 -0.14
C GLU A 77 5.02 12.95 -1.28
N ASP A 78 4.52 11.89 -1.93
CA ASP A 78 3.55 12.01 -3.01
C ASP A 78 2.12 12.25 -2.50
N LEU A 79 1.87 12.02 -1.21
CA LEU A 79 0.53 11.94 -0.63
C LEU A 79 0.43 12.75 0.67
N ASN A 80 -0.71 13.41 0.86
CA ASN A 80 -1.04 14.08 2.12
C ASN A 80 -1.76 13.16 3.13
N ILE A 81 -1.72 11.85 2.90
CA ILE A 81 -2.32 10.80 3.73
C ILE A 81 -1.27 9.78 4.15
N HIS A 82 -1.54 9.01 5.20
CA HIS A 82 -0.58 8.03 5.72
C HIS A 82 -0.37 6.88 4.73
N THR A 83 0.88 6.46 4.50
CA THR A 83 1.15 5.20 3.82
C THR A 83 1.62 4.14 4.81
N LEU A 84 1.06 2.93 4.70
CA LEU A 84 1.48 1.77 5.47
C LEU A 84 2.25 0.83 4.56
N ASN A 85 3.58 0.94 4.60
CA ASN A 85 4.46 -0.05 3.98
C ASN A 85 4.48 -1.32 4.84
N THR A 86 3.68 -2.32 4.43
CA THR A 86 3.50 -3.54 5.21
C THR A 86 4.78 -4.34 5.36
N ALA A 87 5.63 -4.34 4.33
CA ALA A 87 6.92 -5.03 4.38
C ALA A 87 7.85 -4.39 5.40
N GLU A 88 7.98 -3.05 5.38
CA GLU A 88 8.81 -2.32 6.33
C GLU A 88 8.33 -2.48 7.77
N ILE A 89 7.02 -2.40 8.01
CA ILE A 89 6.42 -2.60 9.34
C ILE A 89 6.74 -4.00 9.87
N HIS A 90 6.57 -5.04 9.04
CA HIS A 90 6.87 -6.41 9.44
C HIS A 90 8.37 -6.63 9.69
N ILE A 91 9.24 -6.13 8.81
CA ILE A 91 10.69 -6.24 8.96
C ILE A 91 11.13 -5.57 10.27
N LYS A 92 10.65 -4.35 10.54
CA LYS A 92 10.94 -3.65 11.79
C LYS A 92 10.52 -4.47 13.01
N LYS A 93 9.31 -5.03 12.98
CA LYS A 93 8.83 -5.85 14.10
C LYS A 93 9.65 -7.13 14.30
N ILE A 94 10.08 -7.77 13.22
CA ILE A 94 10.96 -8.96 13.28
C ILE A 94 12.31 -8.60 13.89
N VAL A 95 12.93 -7.51 13.44
CA VAL A 95 14.19 -6.98 13.99
C VAL A 95 14.03 -6.68 15.49
N ASP A 96 12.97 -5.97 15.87
CA ASP A 96 12.70 -5.65 17.27
C ASP A 96 12.60 -6.92 18.12
N ILE A 97 11.92 -7.98 17.66
CA ILE A 97 11.82 -9.26 18.40
C ILE A 97 13.21 -9.90 18.57
N ILE A 98 13.98 -10.01 17.48
CA ILE A 98 15.31 -10.64 17.50
C ILE A 98 16.26 -9.94 18.49
N PHE A 99 16.19 -8.61 18.58
CA PHE A 99 17.10 -7.83 19.42
C PHE A 99 16.57 -7.52 20.82
N THR A 100 15.26 -7.65 21.08
CA THR A 100 14.67 -7.45 22.43
C THR A 100 14.72 -8.73 23.28
N ASP A 101 14.80 -9.92 22.66
CA ASP A 101 14.95 -11.21 23.38
C ASP A 101 16.38 -11.47 23.92
N ASN A 102 17.35 -10.59 23.64
CA ASN A 102 18.75 -10.71 24.08
C ASN A 102 19.12 -9.82 25.29
N THR A 103 18.13 -9.22 25.94
CA THR A 103 18.32 -8.49 27.21
C THR A 103 17.49 -9.13 28.32
N ASN A 104 17.97 -10.26 28.84
CA ASN A 104 17.72 -10.78 30.19
C ASN A 104 18.88 -11.66 30.62
#